data_AF-A0A353U158-F1
#
_entry.id   AF-A0A353U158-F1
#
_cell.length_a   1.000
_cell.length_b   1.000
_cell.length_c   1.000
_cell.angle_alpha   90.00
_cell.angle_beta   90.00
_cell.angle_gamma   90.00
#
_symmetry.space_group_name_H-M   'P 1'
#
loop_
_entity.id
_entity.type
_entity.pdbx_description
1 polymer ?
#
loop_
_entity_poly.entity_id
_entity_poly.type
_entity_poly.pdbx_seq_one_letter_code
_entity_poly.pdbx_strand_id
1 'polypeptide(L)' 'MAFEMEIAWSNQARKDYYKVLDYLHENWGLNEVKNFVDKTEEVLGVIKKHPETFVESPRKRNVRKGFVTKYNSLFY' A
#
# COMPACT_ATOMS: atom_id res chain seq x y z
N MET A 1 11.82 -15.49 -17.86
CA MET A 1 11.45 -15.57 -16.43
C MET A 1 11.31 -14.14 -15.93
N ALA A 2 10.13 -13.72 -15.48
CA ALA A 2 9.96 -12.39 -14.90
C ALA A 2 10.45 -12.44 -13.45
N PHE A 3 11.40 -11.58 -13.08
CA PHE A 3 11.81 -11.42 -11.69
C PHE A 3 10.75 -10.57 -10.98
N GLU A 4 9.93 -11.20 -10.14
CA GLU A 4 9.03 -10.49 -9.23
C GLU A 4 9.72 -10.32 -7.87
N MET A 5 9.68 -9.11 -7.34
CA MET A 5 10.21 -8.82 -6.00
C MET A 5 9.33 -9.44 -4.93
N GLU A 6 9.90 -9.75 -3.77
CA GLU A 6 9.10 -10.16 -2.61
C GLU A 6 8.64 -8.93 -1.82
N ILE A 7 7.36 -8.90 -1.43
CA ILE A 7 6.81 -7.84 -0.59
C ILE A 7 6.88 -8.28 0.87
N ALA A 8 7.74 -7.61 1.65
CA ALA A 8 7.82 -7.79 3.08
C ALA A 8 7.21 -6.57 3.80
N TRP A 9 6.20 -6.81 4.63
CA TRP A 9 5.57 -5.76 5.43
C TRP A 9 6.31 -5.54 6.74
N SER A 10 6.67 -4.29 7.04
CA SER A 10 7.14 -3.95 8.38
C SER A 10 6.02 -4.12 9.41
N ASN A 11 6.40 -4.39 10.67
CA ASN A 11 5.43 -4.49 11.76
C ASN A 11 4.57 -3.22 11.89
N GLN A 12 5.16 -2.05 11.64
CA GLN A 12 4.44 -0.78 11.67
C GLN A 12 3.43 -0.69 10.50
N ALA A 13 3.86 -1.01 9.28
CA ALA A 13 3.00 -0.98 8.10
C ALA A 13 1.80 -1.93 8.26
N ARG A 14 2.01 -3.12 8.82
CA ARG A 14 0.92 -4.07 9.09
C ARG A 14 -0.09 -3.50 10.10
N LYS A 15 0.39 -2.88 11.19
CA LYS A 15 -0.49 -2.24 12.19
C LYS A 15 -1.31 -1.10 11.58
N ASP A 16 -0.68 -0.25 10.78
CA ASP A 16 -1.36 0.89 10.17
C ASP A 16 -2.38 0.45 9.11
N TYR A 17 -2.06 -0.59 8.35
CA TYR A 17 -2.99 -1.20 7.40
C TYR A 17 -4.28 -1.68 8.09
N TYR A 18 -4.16 -2.48 9.15
CA TYR A 18 -5.34 -2.97 9.88
C TYR A 18 -6.15 -1.84 10.52
N LYS A 19 -5.51 -0.81 11.07
CA LYS A 19 -6.23 0.37 11.58
C LYS A 19 -7.08 1.06 10.51
N VAL A 20 -6.60 1.12 9.27
CA VAL A 20 -7.38 1.67 8.15
C VAL A 20 -8.55 0.75 7.82
N LEU A 21 -8.36 -0.57 7.80
CA LEU A 21 -9.45 -1.52 7.57
C LEU A 21 -10.52 -1.43 8.66
N ASP A 22 -10.12 -1.40 9.93
CA ASP A 22 -11.03 -1.27 11.07
C ASP A 22 -11.82 0.04 10.98
N TYR A 23 -11.14 1.16 10.72
CA TYR A 23 -11.78 2.46 10.53
C TYR A 23 -12.78 2.45 9.37
N LEU A 24 -12.42 1.86 8.23
CA LEU A 24 -13.32 1.76 7.08
C LEU A 24 -14.54 0.89 7.40
N HIS A 25 -14.32 -0.23 8.10
CA HIS A 25 -15.37 -1.15 8.49
C HIS A 25 -16.38 -0.49 9.44
N GLU A 26 -15.89 0.18 10.48
CA GLU A 26 -16.72 0.81 11.51
C GLU A 26 -17.59 1.94 10.94
N ASN A 27 -17.10 2.68 9.94
CA ASN A 27 -17.78 3.86 9.42
C ASN A 27 -18.62 3.58 8.15
N TRP A 28 -18.24 2.60 7.33
CA TRP A 28 -18.90 2.35 6.04
C TRP A 28 -19.18 0.87 5.73
N GLY A 29 -18.59 -0.07 6.49
CA GLY A 29 -18.85 -1.51 6.36
C GLY A 29 -17.88 -2.24 5.42
N LEU A 30 -18.22 -3.49 5.09
CA LEU A 30 -17.31 -4.42 4.42
C LEU A 30 -17.00 -4.08 2.96
N ASN A 31 -17.90 -3.36 2.27
CA ASN A 31 -17.68 -3.01 0.87
C ASN A 31 -16.50 -2.05 0.72
N GLU A 32 -16.41 -1.05 1.59
CA GLU A 32 -15.32 -0.07 1.62
C GLU A 32 -14.00 -0.70 2.04
N VAL A 33 -14.03 -1.64 2.99
CA VAL A 33 -12.87 -2.47 3.35
C VAL A 33 -12.37 -3.22 2.12
N LYS A 34 -13.26 -3.96 1.43
CA LYS A 34 -12.89 -4.74 0.25
C LYS A 34 -12.31 -3.86 -0.86
N ASN A 35 -12.95 -2.74 -1.16
CA ASN A 35 -12.46 -1.78 -2.15
C ASN A 35 -11.07 -1.23 -1.81
N PHE A 36 -10.77 -1.05 -0.52
CA PHE A 36 -9.44 -0.59 -0.08
C PHE A 36 -8.39 -1.70 -0.18
N VAL A 37 -8.74 -2.94 0.20
CA VAL A 37 -7.88 -4.12 0.03
C VAL A 37 -7.53 -4.30 -1.45
N ASP A 38 -8.52 -4.30 -2.33
CA ASP A 38 -8.34 -4.51 -3.77
C ASP A 38 -7.36 -3.46 -4.36
N LYS A 39 -7.54 -2.18 -4.02
CA LYS A 39 -6.61 -1.11 -4.43
C LYS A 39 -5.21 -1.27 -3.85
N THR A 40 -5.10 -1.75 -2.62
CA THR A 40 -3.80 -1.99 -1.99
C THR A 40 -3.04 -3.09 -2.74
N GLU A 41 -3.72 -4.18 -3.06
CA GLU A 41 -3.15 -5.30 -3.83
C GLU A 41 -2.75 -4.89 -5.25
N GLU A 42 -3.55 -4.05 -5.93
CA GLU A 42 -3.17 -3.48 -7.23
C GLU A 42 -1.85 -2.72 -7.15
N VAL A 43 -1.69 -1.84 -6.15
CA VAL A 43 -0.47 -1.05 -5.98
C VAL A 43 0.72 -1.94 -5.63
N LEU A 44 0.53 -2.91 -4.74
CA LEU A 44 1.58 -3.88 -4.40
C LEU A 44 2.00 -4.70 -5.62
N GLY A 45 1.05 -5.12 -6.46
CA GLY A 45 1.32 -5.84 -7.70
C GLY A 45 2.19 -5.05 -8.68
N VAL A 46 1.95 -3.73 -8.78
CA VAL A 46 2.82 -2.82 -9.55
C VAL A 46 4.21 -2.74 -8.95
N ILE A 47 4.33 -2.55 -7.62
CA ILE A 47 5.62 -2.47 -6.93
C ILE A 47 6.42 -3.76 -7.10
N LYS A 48 5.74 -4.91 -7.01
CA LYS A 48 6.33 -6.24 -7.17
C LYS A 48 7.04 -6.41 -8.51
N LYS A 49 6.46 -5.87 -9.57
CA LYS A 49 6.96 -5.98 -10.96
C LYS A 49 7.90 -4.83 -11.33
N HIS A 50 7.63 -3.64 -10.83
CA HIS A 50 8.33 -2.40 -11.18
C HIS A 50 8.52 -1.52 -9.93
N PRO A 51 9.51 -1.83 -9.06
CA PRO A 51 9.74 -1.12 -7.80
C PRO A 51 10.08 0.36 -7.97
N GLU A 52 10.53 0.78 -9.15
CA GLU A 52 10.92 2.16 -9.42
C GLU A 52 9.78 3.03 -9.99
N THR A 53 8.56 2.48 -10.11
CA THR A 53 7.41 3.15 -10.74
C THR A 53 6.99 4.42 -9.99
N PHE A 54 7.05 4.39 -8.66
CA PHE A 54 6.53 5.48 -7.84
C PHE A 54 7.60 6.50 -7.48
N VAL A 55 7.16 7.74 -7.24
CA VAL A 55 8.03 8.89 -6.96
C VAL A 55 8.83 8.67 -5.68
N GLU A 56 10.11 9.02 -5.72
CA GLU A 56 10.96 9.04 -4.53
C GLU A 56 10.52 10.12 -3.53
N SER A 57 10.62 9.78 -2.25
CA SER A 57 10.29 10.66 -1.15
C SER A 57 11.32 11.78 -1.06
N PRO A 58 10.90 13.06 -1.11
CA PRO A 58 11.83 14.17 -0.96
C PRO A 58 12.43 14.25 0.45
N ARG A 59 11.82 13.56 1.43
CA ARG A 59 12.24 13.57 2.84
C ARG A 59 13.27 12.48 3.17
N LYS A 60 13.32 11.39 2.41
CA LYS A 60 14.20 10.26 2.70
C LYS A 60 14.60 9.56 1.41
N ARG A 61 15.92 9.55 1.15
CA ARG A 61 16.52 8.81 0.02
C ARG A 61 16.16 7.33 0.10
N ASN A 62 15.99 6.71 -1.07
CA ASN A 62 15.64 5.29 -1.23
C ASN A 62 14.31 4.88 -0.59
N VAL A 63 13.41 5.84 -0.36
CA VAL A 63 12.02 5.55 0.00
C VAL A 63 11.13 6.12 -1.08
N ARG A 64 10.17 5.35 -1.57
CA ARG A 64 9.19 5.75 -2.58
C ARG A 64 7.80 5.81 -1.97
N LYS A 65 6.93 6.63 -2.57
CA LYS A 65 5.55 6.82 -2.11
C LYS A 65 4.55 6.29 -3.15
N GLY A 66 3.90 5.18 -2.84
CA GLY A 66 2.79 4.64 -3.62
C GLY A 66 1.44 5.22 -3.18
N PHE A 67 0.59 5.61 -4.12
CA PHE A 67 -0.74 6.13 -3.81
C PHE A 67 -1.78 5.01 -3.90
N VAL A 68 -2.45 4.69 -2.79
CA VAL A 68 -3.52 3.66 -2.75
C VAL A 68 -4.89 4.30 -2.96
N THR A 69 -5.15 5.36 -2.21
CA THR A 69 -6.34 6.19 -2.36
C THR A 69 -5.93 7.66 -2.26
N LYS A 70 -6.87 8.59 -2.46
CA LYS A 70 -6.64 10.01 -2.20
C LYS A 70 -6.32 10.33 -0.72
N TYR A 71 -6.63 9.41 0.20
CA TYR A 71 -6.41 9.56 1.65
C TYR A 71 -5.26 8.72 2.19
N ASN A 72 -4.83 7.69 1.46
CA ASN A 72 -3.85 6.71 1.93
C ASN A 72 -2.72 6.53 0.92
N SER A 73 -1.50 6.53 1.44
CA SER A 73 -0.30 6.23 0.67
C SER A 73 0.53 5.22 1.42
N LEU A 74 1.21 4.36 0.69
CA LEU A 74 2.20 3.43 1.21
C LEU A 74 3.60 3.99 0.96
N PHE A 75 4.53 3.65 1.85
CA PHE A 75 5.94 4.00 1.73
C PHE A 75 6.76 2.72 1.76
N TYR A 76 7.68 2.59 0.82
CA TYR A 76 8.53 1.40 0.64
C TYR A 76 9.93 1.80 0.20
#